data_AF-A0A2V2EQX8-F1
#
_entry.id   AF-A0A2V2EQX8-F1
#
_cell.length_a   1.000
_cell.length_b   1.000
_cell.length_c   1.000
_cell.angle_alpha   90.00
_cell.angle_beta   90.00
_cell.angle_gamma   90.00
#
_symmetry.space_group_name_H-M   'P 1'
#
loop_
_entity.id
_entity.type
_entity.pdbx_description
1 polymer ?
#
loop_
_entity_poly.entity_id
_entity_poly.type
_entity_poly.pdbx_seq_one_letter_code
_entity_poly.pdbx_strand_id
1 'polypeptide(L)'
;MGNITDDDRRRMKRCVCKQCGGELKMKVVVYDPYGGHDVEMFCEHCHKIEYGTEKEIYNLASKFIDEIQFNYFLDMEENERSELLNTAKVCEMFSWLLGEIGLIGDDGIKRDTPATFE
;
A
#
# COMPACT_ATOMS: atom_id res chain seq x y z
N MET A 1 -8.24 -8.51 -20.48
CA MET A 1 -9.34 -8.17 -19.56
C MET A 1 -8.80 -8.40 -18.17
N GLY A 2 -8.34 -7.32 -17.54
CA GLY A 2 -7.91 -7.28 -16.16
C GLY A 2 -9.06 -7.76 -15.29
N ASN A 3 -8.97 -9.02 -14.89
CA ASN A 3 -9.98 -9.64 -14.06
C ASN A 3 -9.51 -9.50 -12.63
N ILE A 4 -10.25 -8.70 -11.87
CA ILE A 4 -10.24 -8.67 -10.41
C ILE A 4 -10.19 -10.11 -9.90
N THR A 5 -9.13 -10.44 -9.20
CA THR A 5 -8.95 -11.77 -8.62
C THR A 5 -9.66 -11.85 -7.27
N ASP A 6 -9.88 -13.08 -6.80
CA ASP A 6 -10.32 -13.28 -5.41
C ASP A 6 -9.27 -12.79 -4.42
N ASP A 7 -7.99 -12.76 -4.81
CA ASP A 7 -6.94 -12.18 -3.98
C ASP A 7 -7.11 -10.67 -3.80
N ASP A 8 -7.37 -9.94 -4.88
CA ASP A 8 -7.64 -8.49 -4.80
C ASP A 8 -8.83 -8.19 -3.87
N ARG A 9 -9.87 -9.03 -3.93
CA ARG A 9 -11.02 -8.93 -3.03
C ARG A 9 -10.67 -9.23 -1.57
N ARG A 10 -9.77 -10.17 -1.30
CA ARG A 10 -9.27 -10.44 0.05
C ARG A 10 -8.37 -9.31 0.54
N ARG A 11 -7.51 -8.76 -0.33
CA ARG A 11 -6.61 -7.64 -0.02
C ARG A 11 -7.40 -6.39 0.34
N MET A 12 -8.42 -6.01 -0.42
CA MET A 12 -9.26 -4.85 -0.10
C MET A 12 -9.90 -4.89 1.30
N LYS A 13 -10.10 -6.07 1.90
CA LYS A 13 -10.69 -6.18 3.25
C LYS A 13 -9.70 -5.85 4.37
N ARG A 14 -8.40 -5.96 4.11
CA ARG A 14 -7.33 -5.87 5.13
C ARG A 14 -6.32 -4.76 4.83
N CYS A 15 -6.10 -4.48 3.54
CA CYS A 15 -5.17 -3.48 3.06
C CYS A 15 -5.81 -2.10 2.92
N VAL A 16 -4.99 -1.08 3.08
CA VAL A 16 -5.32 0.34 2.92
C VAL A 16 -4.36 1.00 1.93
N CYS A 17 -4.73 2.17 1.42
CA CYS A 17 -3.85 2.98 0.57
C CYS A 17 -2.53 3.29 1.29
N LYS A 18 -1.40 3.01 0.63
CA LYS A 18 -0.06 3.25 1.20
C LYS A 18 0.22 4.71 1.49
N GLN A 19 -0.42 5.63 0.76
CA GLN A 19 -0.23 7.07 0.95
C GLN A 19 -1.11 7.61 2.07
N CYS A 20 -2.42 7.41 1.98
CA CYS A 20 -3.37 8.11 2.85
C CYS A 20 -4.08 7.22 3.89
N GLY A 21 -3.80 5.91 3.92
CA GLY A 21 -4.46 4.98 4.85
C GLY A 21 -5.95 4.73 4.58
N GLY A 22 -6.49 5.29 3.49
CA GLY A 22 -7.89 5.15 3.10
C GLY A 22 -8.23 3.76 2.55
N GLU A 23 -9.51 3.41 2.61
CA GLU A 23 -10.02 2.17 2.02
C GLU A 23 -9.83 2.13 0.50
N LEU A 24 -9.60 0.92 -0.03
CA LEU A 24 -9.47 0.66 -1.45
C LEU A 24 -10.77 0.10 -2.00
N LYS A 25 -11.17 0.57 -3.18
CA LYS A 25 -12.40 0.16 -3.85
C LYS A 25 -12.11 -0.34 -5.25
N MET A 26 -12.96 -1.23 -5.75
CA MET A 26 -12.93 -1.63 -7.14
C MET A 26 -13.55 -0.54 -8.00
N LYS A 27 -12.80 -0.06 -8.98
CA LYS A 27 -13.25 0.99 -9.89
C LYS A 27 -12.91 0.62 -11.32
N VAL A 28 -13.83 0.92 -12.24
CA VAL A 28 -13.53 0.87 -13.66
C VAL A 28 -12.59 2.01 -13.98
N VAL A 29 -11.40 1.69 -14.47
CA VAL A 29 -10.41 2.66 -14.94
C VAL A 29 -10.37 2.57 -16.46
N VAL A 30 -10.59 3.71 -17.11
CA VAL A 30 -10.51 3.84 -18.57
C VAL A 30 -9.11 4.33 -18.92
N TYR A 31 -8.34 3.51 -19.60
CA TYR A 31 -6.98 3.85 -20.04
C TYR A 31 -6.98 4.59 -21.38
N ASP A 32 -7.99 4.37 -22.21
CA ASP A 32 -8.09 4.96 -23.54
C ASP A 32 -9.54 5.33 -23.91
N PRO A 33 -9.77 6.50 -24.52
CA PRO A 33 -11.11 6.97 -24.90
C PRO A 33 -11.83 6.09 -25.94
N TYR A 34 -11.13 5.19 -26.65
CA TYR A 34 -11.71 4.30 -27.66
C TYR A 34 -12.08 2.91 -27.11
N GLY A 35 -12.02 2.71 -25.79
CA GLY A 35 -12.68 1.58 -25.12
C GLY A 35 -11.79 0.68 -24.27
N GLY A 36 -10.51 1.01 -24.09
CA GLY A 36 -9.62 0.30 -23.17
C GLY A 36 -10.00 0.62 -21.72
N HIS A 37 -10.60 -0.35 -21.01
CA HIS A 37 -10.94 -0.21 -19.59
C HIS A 37 -10.77 -1.55 -18.87
N ASP A 38 -10.34 -1.49 -17.61
CA ASP A 38 -10.32 -2.64 -16.70
C ASP A 38 -10.85 -2.23 -15.33
N VAL A 39 -11.10 -3.21 -14.45
CA VAL A 39 -11.49 -2.97 -13.07
C VAL A 39 -10.25 -3.13 -12.19
N GLU A 40 -9.91 -2.08 -11.45
CA GLU A 40 -8.69 -1.99 -10.65
C GLU A 40 -8.99 -1.67 -9.18
N MET A 41 -8.07 -2.05 -8.30
CA MET A 41 -8.04 -1.51 -6.93
C MET A 41 -7.65 -0.04 -6.97
N PHE A 42 -8.50 0.81 -6.40
CA PHE A 42 -8.39 2.25 -6.54
C PHE A 42 -8.58 2.95 -5.20
N CYS A 43 -7.73 3.93 -4.92
CA CYS A 43 -7.91 4.84 -3.80
C CYS A 43 -8.69 6.08 -4.27
N GLU A 44 -9.90 6.27 -3.74
CA GLU A 44 -10.72 7.44 -4.09
C GLU A 44 -10.16 8.75 -3.54
N HIS A 45 -9.47 8.72 -2.41
CA HIS A 45 -8.87 9.91 -1.81
C HIS A 45 -7.64 10.39 -2.59
N CYS A 46 -6.73 9.48 -2.94
CA CYS A 46 -5.52 9.81 -3.70
C CYS A 46 -5.74 9.85 -5.22
N HIS A 47 -6.94 9.47 -5.69
CA HIS A 47 -7.27 9.38 -7.11
C HIS A 47 -6.28 8.55 -7.95
N LYS A 48 -5.86 7.39 -7.45
CA LYS A 48 -4.88 6.53 -8.13
C LYS A 48 -5.21 5.04 -8.01
N ILE A 49 -4.70 4.26 -8.97
CA ILE A 49 -4.61 2.81 -8.84
C ILE A 49 -3.64 2.49 -7.68
N GLU A 50 -4.07 1.62 -6.76
CA GLU A 50 -3.30 1.29 -5.56
C GLU A 50 -3.66 -0.11 -5.08
N TYR A 51 -2.63 -0.93 -4.82
CA TYR A 51 -2.77 -2.33 -4.39
C TYR A 51 -2.66 -2.50 -2.86
N GLY A 52 -2.35 -1.39 -2.18
CA GLY A 52 -2.43 -1.25 -0.74
C GLY A 52 -1.30 -1.92 0.03
N THR A 53 -1.34 -1.70 1.34
CA THR A 53 -0.52 -2.36 2.35
C THR A 53 -1.40 -2.77 3.52
N GLU A 54 -0.99 -3.76 4.30
CA GLU A 54 -1.70 -4.14 5.53
C GLU A 54 -1.84 -2.93 6.46
N LYS A 55 -3.01 -2.79 7.12
CA LYS A 55 -3.32 -1.63 7.96
C LYS A 55 -2.28 -1.42 9.06
N GLU A 56 -1.80 -2.50 9.66
CA GLU A 56 -0.75 -2.47 10.68
C GLU A 56 0.57 -1.91 10.13
N ILE A 57 0.92 -2.23 8.88
CA ILE A 57 2.12 -1.70 8.23
C ILE A 57 1.97 -0.21 7.97
N TYR A 58 0.80 0.25 7.51
CA TYR A 58 0.54 1.67 7.34
C TYR A 58 0.71 2.44 8.65
N ASN A 59 0.09 1.95 9.74
CA ASN A 59 0.20 2.60 11.04
C ASN A 59 1.65 2.64 11.55
N LEU A 60 2.40 1.56 11.37
CA LEU A 60 3.82 1.51 11.73
C LEU A 60 4.65 2.46 10.87
N ALA A 61 4.36 2.57 9.57
CA ALA A 61 5.05 3.46 8.66
C ALA A 61 4.81 4.93 9.04
N SER A 62 3.56 5.34 9.26
CA SER A 62 3.24 6.71 9.72
C SER A 62 3.94 7.03 11.03
N LYS A 63 3.87 6.14 12.02
CA LYS A 63 4.56 6.30 13.30
C LYS A 63 6.08 6.40 13.13
N PHE A 64 6.67 5.59 12.25
CA PHE A 64 8.11 5.63 11.96
C PHE A 64 8.52 6.96 11.33
N ILE A 65 7.74 7.50 10.39
CA ILE A 65 7.97 8.84 9.84
C ILE A 65 7.94 9.89 10.95
N ASP A 66 6.91 9.86 11.79
CA ASP A 66 6.74 10.83 12.88
C ASP A 66 7.90 10.79 13.89
N GLU A 67 8.37 9.59 14.26
CA GLU A 67 9.41 9.42 15.29
C GLU A 67 10.83 9.61 14.74
N ILE A 68 11.09 9.15 13.52
CA ILE A 68 12.45 9.12 12.93
C ILE A 68 12.68 10.31 12.00
N GLN A 69 11.62 11.03 11.62
CA GLN A 69 11.67 12.13 10.66
C GLN A 69 12.30 11.68 9.34
N PHE A 70 11.98 10.46 8.91
CA PHE A 70 12.52 9.89 7.68
C PHE A 70 12.00 10.64 6.46
N ASN A 71 12.92 11.09 5.60
CA ASN A 71 12.60 11.73 4.34
C ASN A 71 13.42 11.13 3.20
N TYR A 72 12.75 10.44 2.28
CA TYR A 72 13.33 9.87 1.06
C TYR A 72 13.34 10.87 -0.10
N PHE A 73 12.41 11.83 -0.10
CA PHE A 73 12.22 12.80 -1.18
C PHE A 73 12.86 14.14 -0.83
N LEU A 74 14.19 14.15 -0.67
CA LEU A 74 14.96 15.31 -0.23
C LEU A 74 14.89 16.53 -1.17
N ASP A 75 14.62 16.28 -2.46
CA ASP A 75 14.49 17.34 -3.46
C ASP A 75 13.07 17.95 -3.50
N MET A 76 12.14 17.46 -2.68
CA MET A 76 10.79 18.01 -2.56
C MET A 76 10.67 18.91 -1.35
N GLU A 77 9.87 19.97 -1.47
CA GLU A 77 9.48 20.78 -0.31
C GLU A 77 8.76 19.92 0.73
N GLU A 78 9.09 20.13 2.00
CA GLU A 78 8.44 19.46 3.13
C GLU A 78 7.03 19.99 3.33
N ASN A 79 6.05 19.14 3.01
CA ASN A 79 4.64 19.44 3.12
C ASN A 79 3.84 18.13 3.23
N GLU A 80 2.52 18.24 3.39
CA GLU A 80 1.62 17.07 3.49
C GLU A 80 1.82 16.08 2.33
N ARG A 81 2.07 16.57 1.11
CA ARG A 81 2.31 15.67 -0.03
C ARG A 81 3.61 14.88 0.14
N SER A 82 4.70 15.50 0.59
CA SER A 82 5.95 14.78 0.81
C SER A 82 5.83 13.78 1.96
N GLU A 83 5.09 14.10 3.03
CA GLU A 83 4.77 13.18 4.13
C GLU A 83 3.99 11.94 3.66
N LEU A 84 2.95 12.12 2.83
CA LEU A 84 2.19 11.02 2.25
C LEU A 84 3.05 10.14 1.33
N LEU A 85 3.98 10.73 0.58
CA LEU A 85 4.91 9.99 -0.26
C LEU A 85 5.93 9.20 0.57
N ASN A 86 6.48 9.81 1.62
CA ASN A 86 7.38 9.16 2.56
C ASN A 86 6.70 7.99 3.27
N THR A 87 5.46 8.19 3.74
CA THR A 87 4.64 7.12 4.32
C THR A 87 4.49 5.95 3.36
N ALA A 88 4.15 6.21 2.10
CA ALA A 88 4.03 5.16 1.09
C ALA A 88 5.36 4.43 0.85
N LYS A 89 6.48 5.16 0.85
CA LYS A 89 7.80 4.57 0.66
C LYS A 89 8.17 3.63 1.81
N VAL A 90 7.90 4.05 3.04
CA VAL A 90 8.15 3.21 4.23
C VAL A 90 7.21 2.02 4.25
N CYS A 91 5.95 2.16 3.85
CA CYS A 91 5.03 1.02 3.68
C CYS A 91 5.59 -0.04 2.73
N GLU A 92 6.20 0.36 1.61
CA GLU A 92 6.87 -0.56 0.68
C GLU A 92 8.05 -1.26 1.34
N MET A 93 8.93 -0.49 2.00
CA MET A 93 10.11 -1.04 2.67
C MET A 93 9.73 -2.06 3.76
N PHE A 94 8.73 -1.74 4.58
CA PHE A 94 8.25 -2.63 5.64
C PHE A 94 7.56 -3.87 5.07
N SER A 95 6.71 -3.71 4.03
CA SER A 95 6.07 -4.85 3.38
C SER A 95 7.09 -5.80 2.77
N TRP A 96 8.13 -5.25 2.11
CA TRP A 96 9.22 -6.04 1.55
C TRP A 96 10.00 -6.77 2.66
N LEU A 97 10.46 -6.04 3.68
CA LEU A 97 11.22 -6.63 4.80
C LEU A 97 10.44 -7.75 5.49
N LEU A 98 9.18 -7.51 5.83
CA LEU A 98 8.33 -8.49 6.50
C LEU A 98 7.99 -9.69 5.61
N GLY A 99 7.92 -9.50 4.29
CA GLY A 99 7.83 -10.60 3.33
C GLY A 99 9.10 -11.45 3.31
N GLU A 100 10.27 -10.80 3.27
CA GLU A 100 11.58 -11.46 3.24
C GLU A 100 11.82 -12.32 4.49
N ILE A 101 11.49 -11.79 5.67
CA ILE A 101 11.61 -12.54 6.93
C ILE A 101 10.40 -13.44 7.21
N GLY A 102 9.56 -13.70 6.19
CA GLY A 102 8.49 -14.69 6.24
C GLY A 102 7.26 -14.31 7.07
N LEU A 103 7.16 -13.09 7.60
CA LEU A 103 6.06 -12.60 8.44
C LEU A 103 4.84 -12.11 7.65
N ILE A 104 4.96 -11.96 6.33
CA ILE A 104 3.83 -11.72 5.42
C ILE A 104 3.73 -12.89 4.42
N GLY A 105 2.52 -13.28 4.08
CA GLY A 105 2.23 -14.20 2.98
C GLY A 105 0.97 -13.78 2.21
N ASP A 106 0.44 -14.69 1.41
CA ASP A 106 -0.72 -14.43 0.53
C ASP A 106 -1.97 -13.98 1.30
N ASP A 107 -2.13 -14.48 2.53
CA ASP A 107 -3.24 -14.14 3.43
C ASP A 107 -2.96 -12.94 4.35
N GLY A 108 -1.83 -12.24 4.16
CA GLY A 108 -1.43 -11.07 4.94
C GLY A 108 -0.42 -11.40 6.05
N ILE A 109 -0.50 -10.67 7.17
CA ILE A 109 0.45 -10.78 8.30
C ILE A 109 0.24 -12.11 9.06
N LYS A 110 1.32 -12.88 9.21
CA LYS A 110 1.37 -14.10 10.03
C LYS A 110 1.70 -13.74 11.48
N ARG A 111 0.69 -13.76 12.36
CA ARG A 111 0.82 -13.30 13.75
C ARG A 111 1.51 -14.29 14.69
N ASP A 112 1.36 -15.58 14.41
CA ASP A 112 1.83 -16.66 15.31
C ASP A 112 3.06 -17.39 14.76
N THR A 113 3.82 -16.73 13.89
CA THR A 113 4.99 -17.32 13.22
C THR A 113 6.23 -16.51 13.57
N PRO A 114 7.34 -17.14 14.00
CA PRO A 114 8.59 -16.43 14.20
C PRO A 114 9.12 -15.92 12.85
N ALA A 115 9.89 -14.84 12.88
CA ALA A 115 10.60 -14.36 11.71
C ALA A 115 11.65 -15.39 11.25
N THR A 116 11.75 -15.55 9.94
CA THR A 116 12.77 -16.38 9.30
C THR A 116 14.04 -15.55 9.11
N PHE A 117 15.14 -16.05 9.66
CA PHE A 117 16.48 -15.57 9.39
C PHE A 117 17.29 -16.81 8.99
N GLU A 118 17.70 -16.92 7.74
CA GLU A 118 18.65 -17.94 7.29
C GLU A 118 20.08 -17.63 7.76
#